data_AF-A0A960EPP9-F1
#
_entry.id   AF-A0A960EPP9-F1
#
_cell.length_a   1.000
_cell.length_b   1.000
_cell.length_c   1.000
_cell.angle_alpha   90.00
_cell.angle_beta   90.00
_cell.angle_gamma   90.00
#
_symmetry.space_group_name_H-M   'P 1'
#
loop_
_entity.id
_entity.type
_entity.pdbx_description
1 polymer ?
#
loop_
_entity_poly.entity_id
_entity_poly.type
_entity_poly.pdbx_seq_one_letter_code
_entity_poly.pdbx_strand_id
1 'polypeptide(L)'
;MATEALTVEASGREVRVTSPDKVFFPKLGATKLDLVRYYQSIEGPLLATIGGRPTLMQRFPDGASGKSFFQKRVPKGTPDWVRTTDLSTPNGTTSNALVVEDLAHLLWAVNFGCLGFHPWPFRAATPQNSDELRIDLDPPKGVGLPELREAAREVRSVLAEQGIDVFVKTSGNRGLHLYVRLEARWDSFEVRQAAVALARELERRRPDLLTAAWWKEERGERVFVDFNQNAPHKTVFGAWCVRPRVGGQVSCPFRWDELDTIDPESLTLDVVPAKVEAEGDPWATMDDAPQSIEPLLAWYRRDLDDGLGDAPWPPVYPKMPHEPPRVAPSRARQTDDE
;
A
#
# COMPACT_ATOMS: atom_id res chain seq x y z
N MET A 1 -0.13 7.41 36.78
CA MET A 1 0.76 6.26 37.02
C MET A 1 0.87 5.49 35.72
N ALA A 2 2.05 5.01 35.34
CA ALA A 2 2.16 4.19 34.12
C ALA A 2 1.43 2.86 34.37
N THR A 3 0.45 2.53 33.54
CA THR A 3 -0.21 1.21 33.59
C THR A 3 0.85 0.12 33.44
N GLU A 4 0.69 -0.95 34.22
CA GLU A 4 1.57 -2.11 34.13
C GLU A 4 1.56 -2.68 32.70
N ALA A 5 2.70 -3.20 32.27
CA ALA A 5 2.79 -3.87 30.97
C ALA A 5 1.99 -5.17 31.05
N LEU A 6 1.26 -5.52 29.99
CA LEU A 6 0.65 -6.84 29.86
C LEU A 6 1.44 -7.70 28.87
N THR A 7 1.16 -9.00 28.91
CA THR A 7 1.62 -9.96 27.91
C THR A 7 0.41 -10.45 27.13
N VAL A 8 0.54 -10.52 25.81
CA VAL A 8 -0.47 -11.14 24.93
C VAL A 8 0.14 -12.33 24.22
N GLU A 9 -0.65 -13.38 24.02
CA GLU A 9 -0.28 -14.48 23.14
C GLU A 9 -0.53 -14.09 21.68
N ALA A 10 0.45 -14.36 20.82
CA ALA A 10 0.35 -14.20 19.37
C ALA A 10 1.21 -15.24 18.68
N SER A 11 0.59 -16.03 17.79
CA SER A 11 1.27 -17.08 17.00
C SER A 11 2.14 -18.02 17.88
N GLY A 12 1.62 -18.40 19.06
CA GLY A 12 2.30 -19.29 20.02
C GLY A 12 3.43 -18.63 20.83
N ARG A 13 3.45 -17.29 20.91
CA ARG A 13 4.45 -16.53 21.64
C ARG A 13 3.83 -15.45 22.52
N GLU A 14 4.40 -15.32 23.72
CA GLU A 14 4.18 -14.18 24.60
C GLU A 14 4.86 -12.90 24.07
N VAL A 15 4.06 -11.87 23.77
CA VAL A 15 4.50 -10.54 23.37
C VAL A 15 4.15 -9.54 24.47
N ARG A 16 5.17 -8.88 25.02
CA ARG A 16 4.99 -7.82 26.03
C ARG A 16 4.50 -6.52 25.38
N VAL A 17 3.41 -5.96 25.91
CA VAL A 17 2.82 -4.68 25.50
C VAL A 17 2.95 -3.67 26.64
N THR A 18 3.74 -2.62 26.44
CA THR A 18 3.96 -1.55 27.42
C THR A 18 3.00 -0.38 27.19
N SER A 19 2.60 0.32 28.24
CA SER A 19 1.64 1.44 28.18
C SER A 19 0.38 1.07 27.38
N PRO A 20 -0.33 -0.02 27.73
CA PRO A 20 -1.46 -0.50 26.95
C PRO A 20 -2.60 0.51 26.82
N ASP A 21 -2.86 1.28 27.87
CA ASP A 21 -3.91 2.29 27.90
C ASP A 21 -3.52 3.59 27.18
N LYS A 22 -2.32 3.66 26.59
CA LYS A 22 -1.90 4.84 25.84
C LYS A 22 -2.84 5.02 24.66
N VAL A 23 -3.56 6.14 24.63
CA VAL A 23 -4.44 6.51 23.52
C VAL A 23 -3.59 6.72 22.27
N PHE A 24 -3.83 5.91 21.25
CA PHE A 24 -3.17 6.02 19.95
C PHE A 24 -4.05 6.77 18.94
N PHE A 25 -5.37 6.68 19.08
CA PHE A 25 -6.34 7.26 18.14
C PHE A 25 -7.31 8.18 18.87
N PRO A 26 -6.94 9.45 19.10
CA PRO A 26 -7.66 10.32 20.05
C PRO A 26 -9.09 10.68 19.63
N LYS A 27 -9.42 10.69 18.32
CA LYS A 27 -10.81 10.94 17.87
C LYS A 27 -11.70 9.73 18.16
N LEU A 28 -11.14 8.52 18.03
CA LEU A 28 -11.85 7.27 18.33
C LEU A 28 -11.82 6.92 19.84
N GLY A 29 -10.82 7.42 20.57
CA GLY A 29 -10.55 7.03 21.96
C GLY A 29 -9.79 5.71 22.10
N ALA A 30 -9.41 5.07 20.98
CA ALA A 30 -8.77 3.76 20.99
C ALA A 30 -7.30 3.81 21.45
N THR A 31 -6.94 2.80 22.24
CA THR A 31 -5.66 2.64 22.90
C THR A 31 -4.69 1.76 22.10
N LYS A 32 -3.44 1.65 22.57
CA LYS A 32 -2.48 0.67 22.06
C LYS A 32 -3.02 -0.75 22.19
N LEU A 33 -3.69 -1.08 23.30
CA LEU A 33 -4.24 -2.42 23.50
C LEU A 33 -5.40 -2.71 22.53
N ASP A 34 -6.23 -1.72 22.20
CA ASP A 34 -7.30 -1.90 21.20
C ASP A 34 -6.72 -2.18 19.81
N LEU A 35 -5.61 -1.52 19.45
CA LEU A 35 -4.89 -1.83 18.22
C LEU A 35 -4.31 -3.26 18.20
N VAL A 36 -3.76 -3.71 19.33
CA VAL A 36 -3.26 -5.09 19.49
C VAL A 36 -4.39 -6.09 19.29
N ARG A 37 -5.54 -5.87 19.94
CA ARG A 37 -6.73 -6.73 19.83
C ARG A 37 -7.32 -6.72 18.42
N TYR A 38 -7.35 -5.57 17.77
CA TYR A 38 -7.73 -5.47 16.36
C TYR A 38 -6.89 -6.43 15.52
N TYR A 39 -5.55 -6.34 15.58
CA TYR A 39 -4.70 -7.21 14.77
C TYR A 39 -4.83 -8.70 15.13
N GLN A 40 -5.08 -9.05 16.39
CA GLN A 40 -5.43 -10.42 16.79
C GLN A 40 -6.72 -10.90 16.11
N SER A 41 -7.76 -10.05 16.07
CA SER A 41 -9.06 -10.41 15.47
C SER A 41 -9.03 -10.60 13.96
N ILE A 42 -8.06 -10.00 13.26
CA ILE A 42 -7.91 -10.10 11.80
C ILE A 42 -6.61 -10.78 11.37
N GLU A 43 -6.01 -11.62 12.22
CA GLU A 43 -4.72 -12.29 11.98
C GLU A 43 -4.67 -13.02 10.63
N GLY A 44 -5.67 -13.85 10.33
CA GLY A 44 -5.73 -14.61 9.08
C GLY A 44 -5.71 -13.71 7.83
N PRO A 45 -6.71 -12.82 7.64
CA PRO A 45 -6.74 -11.88 6.52
C PRO A 45 -5.50 -10.99 6.43
N LEU A 46 -4.97 -10.53 7.57
CA LEU A 46 -3.74 -9.74 7.63
C LEU A 46 -2.55 -10.51 7.06
N LEU A 47 -2.28 -11.70 7.57
CA LEU A 47 -1.11 -12.49 7.19
C LEU A 47 -1.21 -13.04 5.77
N ALA A 48 -2.43 -13.26 5.25
CA ALA A 48 -2.62 -13.57 3.82
C ALA A 48 -2.10 -12.44 2.90
N THR A 49 -2.14 -11.19 3.37
CA THR A 49 -1.72 -10.03 2.56
C THR A 49 -0.29 -9.57 2.83
N ILE A 50 0.11 -9.43 4.09
CA ILE A 50 1.42 -8.88 4.47
C ILE A 50 2.43 -9.92 4.99
N GLY A 51 1.99 -11.18 5.17
CA GLY A 51 2.80 -12.26 5.70
C GLY A 51 4.02 -12.60 4.82
N GLY A 52 5.16 -12.78 5.47
CA GLY A 52 6.45 -13.04 4.82
C GLY A 52 7.03 -11.85 4.04
N ARG A 53 6.41 -10.67 4.10
CA ARG A 53 6.87 -9.47 3.38
C ARG A 53 7.79 -8.62 4.26
N PRO A 54 8.90 -8.11 3.69
CA PRO A 54 9.63 -7.02 4.31
C PRO A 54 8.70 -5.81 4.44
N THR A 55 8.78 -5.09 5.54
CA THR A 55 7.83 -4.01 5.86
C THR A 55 8.55 -2.78 6.41
N LEU A 56 8.29 -1.64 5.76
CA LEU A 56 8.77 -0.35 6.22
C LEU A 56 7.86 0.11 7.35
N MET A 57 8.46 0.38 8.50
CA MET A 57 7.73 0.87 9.67
C MET A 57 7.66 2.39 9.65
N GLN A 58 6.49 2.95 9.90
CA GLN A 58 6.30 4.34 10.30
C GLN A 58 5.86 4.37 11.76
N ARG A 59 6.71 4.97 12.60
CA ARG A 59 6.53 4.97 14.05
C ARG A 59 5.94 6.30 14.52
N PHE A 60 5.03 6.18 15.46
CA PHE A 60 4.27 7.23 16.13
C PHE A 60 4.32 6.95 17.64
N PRO A 61 5.45 7.24 18.32
CA PRO A 61 5.58 6.94 19.74
C PRO A 61 4.46 7.53 20.59
N ASP A 62 3.91 8.67 20.16
CA ASP A 62 2.84 9.43 20.83
C ASP A 62 1.46 9.33 20.15
N GLY A 63 1.24 8.26 19.38
CA GLY A 63 -0.03 8.03 18.70
C GLY A 63 -0.20 8.86 17.43
N ALA A 64 -1.36 8.73 16.78
CA ALA A 64 -1.64 9.27 15.45
C ALA A 64 -1.60 10.80 15.34
N SER A 65 -1.73 11.53 16.45
CA SER A 65 -1.57 12.99 16.50
C SER A 65 -0.12 13.44 16.73
N GLY A 66 0.77 12.51 17.07
CA GLY A 66 2.17 12.79 17.40
C GLY A 66 3.09 12.90 16.18
N LYS A 67 4.36 13.21 16.44
CA LYS A 67 5.41 13.18 15.41
C LYS A 67 5.63 11.75 14.92
N SER A 68 5.97 11.63 13.64
CA SER A 68 6.28 10.35 13.03
C SER A 68 7.66 10.32 12.39
N PHE A 69 8.20 9.11 12.24
CA PHE A 69 9.39 8.87 11.44
C PHE A 69 9.33 7.49 10.79
N PHE A 70 9.92 7.40 9.60
CA PHE A 70 10.08 6.15 8.88
C PHE A 70 11.34 5.43 9.37
N GLN A 71 11.23 4.12 9.56
CA GLN A 71 12.29 3.26 10.04
C GLN A 71 12.38 2.02 9.16
N LYS A 72 13.37 2.01 8.27
CA LYS A 72 13.70 0.85 7.42
C LYS A 72 14.43 -0.24 8.21
N ARG A 73 15.43 0.17 9.00
CA ARG A 73 16.30 -0.76 9.75
C ARG A 73 15.69 -1.07 11.11
N VAL A 74 15.59 -2.34 11.49
CA VAL A 74 15.21 -2.71 12.86
C VAL A 74 16.23 -2.17 13.88
N PRO A 75 15.82 -1.77 15.10
CA PRO A 75 16.73 -1.19 16.09
C PRO A 75 17.72 -2.23 16.64
N LYS A 76 18.82 -1.78 17.24
CA LYS A 76 19.67 -2.66 18.06
C LYS A 76 18.87 -3.19 19.26
N GLY A 77 19.10 -4.44 19.65
CA GLY A 77 18.34 -5.10 20.71
C GLY A 77 16.96 -5.61 20.27
N THR A 78 16.73 -5.71 18.95
CA THR A 78 15.60 -6.47 18.41
C THR A 78 15.70 -7.93 18.88
N PRO A 79 14.62 -8.55 19.40
CA PRO A 79 14.66 -9.94 19.83
C PRO A 79 15.04 -10.91 18.71
N ASP A 80 15.77 -11.97 19.03
CA ASP A 80 16.32 -12.93 18.04
C ASP A 80 15.25 -13.64 17.21
N TRP A 81 14.01 -13.71 17.72
CA TRP A 81 12.89 -14.32 17.00
C TRP A 81 12.26 -13.40 15.96
N VAL A 82 12.54 -12.09 16.00
CA VAL A 82 12.02 -11.14 15.00
C VAL A 82 12.80 -11.34 13.71
N ARG A 83 12.15 -11.93 12.71
CA ARG A 83 12.71 -12.14 11.38
C ARG A 83 12.99 -10.82 10.69
N THR A 84 14.11 -10.77 10.00
CA THR A 84 14.51 -9.65 9.15
C THR A 84 15.07 -10.11 7.82
N THR A 85 15.17 -9.18 6.87
CA THR A 85 15.88 -9.40 5.61
C THR A 85 16.68 -8.17 5.23
N ASP A 86 17.77 -8.38 4.52
CA ASP A 86 18.53 -7.28 3.94
C ASP A 86 17.84 -6.74 2.69
N LEU A 87 17.71 -5.42 2.64
CA LEU A 87 17.23 -4.66 1.51
C LEU A 87 18.34 -3.74 1.03
N SER A 88 18.51 -3.59 -0.27
CA SER A 88 19.42 -2.61 -0.87
C SER A 88 18.63 -1.63 -1.71
N THR A 89 18.52 -0.36 -1.32
CA THR A 89 17.82 0.63 -2.14
C THR A 89 18.54 0.90 -3.47
N PRO A 90 17.88 1.53 -4.47
CA PRO A 90 18.49 1.78 -5.78
C PRO A 90 19.80 2.59 -5.75
N ASN A 91 20.04 3.35 -4.69
CA ASN A 91 21.28 4.10 -4.45
C ASN A 91 22.35 3.30 -3.66
N GLY A 92 22.17 1.97 -3.49
CA GLY A 92 23.12 1.07 -2.81
C GLY A 92 23.08 1.09 -1.27
N THR A 93 22.15 1.82 -0.65
CA THR A 93 22.04 1.82 0.82
C THR A 93 21.40 0.52 1.31
N THR A 94 22.12 -0.24 2.13
CA THR A 94 21.59 -1.47 2.73
C THR A 94 20.89 -1.22 4.06
N SER A 95 19.80 -1.95 4.31
CA SER A 95 19.04 -1.91 5.56
C SER A 95 18.46 -3.27 5.87
N ASN A 96 18.58 -3.69 7.12
CA ASN A 96 17.97 -4.92 7.61
C ASN A 96 16.54 -4.60 8.08
N ALA A 97 15.55 -4.95 7.27
CA ALA A 97 14.15 -4.61 7.48
C ALA A 97 13.38 -5.73 8.19
N LEU A 98 12.35 -5.34 8.94
CA LEU A 98 11.40 -6.27 9.54
C LEU A 98 10.73 -7.11 8.45
N VAL A 99 10.64 -8.41 8.64
CA VAL A 99 9.74 -9.30 7.90
C VAL A 99 8.57 -9.62 8.82
N VAL A 100 7.35 -9.33 8.37
CA VAL A 100 6.14 -9.71 9.12
C VAL A 100 5.87 -11.18 8.83
N GLU A 101 6.51 -12.08 9.58
CA GLU A 101 6.32 -13.53 9.39
C GLU A 101 4.98 -14.01 9.95
N ASP A 102 4.64 -13.51 11.13
CA ASP A 102 3.45 -13.88 11.90
C ASP A 102 2.93 -12.67 12.70
N LEU A 103 1.87 -12.88 13.49
CA LEU A 103 1.25 -11.81 14.26
C LEU A 103 2.20 -11.26 15.36
N ALA A 104 3.03 -12.10 15.98
CA ALA A 104 3.96 -11.66 17.01
C ALA A 104 4.97 -10.63 16.48
N HIS A 105 5.43 -10.79 15.23
CA HIS A 105 6.31 -9.82 14.57
C HIS A 105 5.65 -8.45 14.42
N LEU A 106 4.37 -8.43 14.01
CA LEU A 106 3.61 -7.21 13.86
C LEU A 106 3.32 -6.56 15.23
N LEU A 107 2.92 -7.33 16.23
CA LEU A 107 2.63 -6.81 17.56
C LEU A 107 3.88 -6.29 18.27
N TRP A 108 5.06 -6.86 18.01
CA TRP A 108 6.33 -6.28 18.44
C TRP A 108 6.53 -4.87 17.87
N ALA A 109 6.27 -4.69 16.57
CA ALA A 109 6.35 -3.37 15.94
C ALA A 109 5.30 -2.40 16.50
N VAL A 110 4.07 -2.85 16.72
CA VAL A 110 3.01 -2.05 17.38
C VAL A 110 3.44 -1.60 18.77
N ASN A 111 3.97 -2.52 19.58
CA ASN A 111 4.47 -2.19 20.92
C ASN A 111 5.58 -1.14 20.87
N PHE A 112 6.42 -1.21 19.83
CA PHE A 112 7.47 -0.25 19.51
C PHE A 112 6.95 1.08 18.93
N GLY A 113 5.63 1.28 18.91
CA GLY A 113 4.94 2.49 18.45
C GLY A 113 4.76 2.55 16.95
N CYS A 114 4.81 1.44 16.22
CA CYS A 114 4.52 1.42 14.79
C CYS A 114 3.01 1.45 14.55
N LEU A 115 2.56 2.45 13.77
CA LEU A 115 1.19 2.53 13.27
C LEU A 115 1.14 2.38 11.75
N GLY A 116 2.19 2.80 11.03
CA GLY A 116 2.24 2.65 9.57
C GLY A 116 3.04 1.43 9.16
N PHE A 117 2.37 0.47 8.53
CA PHE A 117 2.98 -0.72 7.96
C PHE A 117 2.95 -0.60 6.43
N HIS A 118 4.13 -0.55 5.82
CA HIS A 118 4.30 -0.36 4.39
C HIS A 118 5.06 -1.56 3.79
N PRO A 119 4.37 -2.69 3.51
CA PRO A 119 4.99 -3.87 2.93
C PRO A 119 5.55 -3.59 1.53
N TRP A 120 6.70 -4.20 1.24
CA TRP A 120 7.19 -4.31 -0.13
C TRP A 120 6.31 -5.27 -0.95
N PRO A 121 6.23 -5.11 -2.29
CA PRO A 121 5.40 -5.95 -3.17
C PRO A 121 6.04 -7.32 -3.48
N PHE A 122 6.99 -7.77 -2.65
CA PHE A 122 7.65 -9.07 -2.77
C PHE A 122 7.75 -9.74 -1.40
N ARG A 123 7.94 -11.06 -1.40
CA ARG A 123 8.17 -11.85 -0.19
C ARG A 123 9.67 -11.96 0.07
N ALA A 124 10.06 -12.01 1.34
CA ALA A 124 11.47 -12.10 1.74
C ALA A 124 12.16 -13.37 1.22
N ALA A 125 11.39 -14.44 0.96
CA ALA A 125 11.89 -15.69 0.38
C ALA A 125 12.25 -15.58 -1.11
N THR A 126 11.67 -14.62 -1.83
CA THR A 126 11.85 -14.42 -3.28
C THR A 126 11.97 -12.94 -3.61
N PRO A 127 13.00 -12.24 -3.09
CA PRO A 127 13.11 -10.78 -3.16
C PRO A 127 13.31 -10.21 -4.56
N GLN A 128 13.67 -11.05 -5.53
CA GLN A 128 13.87 -10.67 -6.93
C GLN A 128 12.55 -10.53 -7.71
N ASN A 129 11.47 -11.15 -7.24
CA ASN A 129 10.18 -11.16 -7.93
C ASN A 129 9.14 -10.36 -7.14
N SER A 130 8.47 -9.43 -7.83
CA SER A 130 7.26 -8.81 -7.30
C SER A 130 6.07 -9.73 -7.55
N ASP A 131 5.39 -10.14 -6.49
CA ASP A 131 4.21 -11.02 -6.57
C ASP A 131 2.89 -10.22 -6.52
N GLU A 132 2.96 -8.89 -6.62
CA GLU A 132 1.82 -7.98 -6.66
C GLU A 132 2.04 -6.85 -7.69
N LEU A 133 1.06 -6.64 -8.58
CA LEU A 133 0.88 -5.37 -9.29
C LEU A 133 -0.08 -4.51 -8.47
N ARG A 134 0.34 -3.31 -8.11
CA ARG A 134 -0.42 -2.38 -7.26
C ARG A 134 -0.83 -1.15 -8.06
N ILE A 135 -2.12 -0.93 -8.20
CA ILE A 135 -2.70 0.21 -8.90
C ILE A 135 -3.22 1.17 -7.85
N ASP A 136 -2.60 2.34 -7.77
CA ASP A 136 -2.93 3.37 -6.79
C ASP A 136 -3.72 4.49 -7.48
N LEU A 137 -4.99 4.63 -7.11
CA LEU A 137 -5.89 5.65 -7.63
C LEU A 137 -5.89 6.83 -6.68
N ASP A 138 -5.14 7.86 -7.08
CA ASP A 138 -4.87 9.04 -6.27
C ASP A 138 -5.70 10.24 -6.76
N PRO A 139 -6.68 10.72 -5.98
CA PRO A 139 -7.49 11.86 -6.38
C PRO A 139 -6.71 13.18 -6.22
N PRO A 140 -6.75 14.09 -7.20
CA PRO A 140 -6.29 15.46 -7.01
C PRO A 140 -7.17 16.20 -6.00
N LYS A 141 -6.89 17.50 -5.76
CA LYS A 141 -7.74 18.31 -4.90
C LYS A 141 -9.07 18.55 -5.61
N GLY A 142 -10.20 18.36 -4.91
CA GLY A 142 -11.54 18.56 -5.48
C GLY A 142 -12.20 17.29 -6.02
N VAL A 143 -11.42 16.24 -6.31
CA VAL A 143 -11.94 14.93 -6.75
C VAL A 143 -12.18 14.04 -5.55
N GLY A 144 -13.33 13.36 -5.54
CA GLY A 144 -13.83 12.61 -4.39
C GLY A 144 -13.97 11.11 -4.65
N LEU A 145 -14.70 10.48 -3.73
CA LEU A 145 -15.01 9.06 -3.81
C LEU A 145 -15.87 8.67 -5.04
N PRO A 146 -16.82 9.48 -5.54
CA PRO A 146 -17.58 9.13 -6.74
C PRO A 146 -16.70 8.87 -7.97
N GLU A 147 -15.77 9.79 -8.26
CA GLU A 147 -14.84 9.64 -9.39
C GLU A 147 -13.88 8.47 -9.17
N LEU A 148 -13.45 8.23 -7.92
CA LEU A 148 -12.61 7.08 -7.60
C LEU A 148 -13.32 5.74 -7.81
N ARG A 149 -14.61 5.65 -7.50
CA ARG A 149 -15.42 4.45 -7.76
C ARG A 149 -15.52 4.19 -9.25
N GLU A 150 -15.78 5.24 -10.03
CA GLU A 150 -15.83 5.13 -11.49
C GLU A 150 -14.47 4.71 -12.07
N ALA A 151 -13.39 5.33 -11.61
CA ALA A 151 -12.02 4.99 -11.99
C ALA A 151 -11.68 3.52 -11.64
N ALA A 152 -12.07 3.05 -10.45
CA ALA A 152 -11.85 1.66 -10.04
C ALA A 152 -12.64 0.67 -10.90
N ARG A 153 -13.87 1.01 -11.33
CA ARG A 153 -14.65 0.19 -12.28
C ARG A 153 -13.95 0.10 -13.63
N GLU A 154 -13.43 1.21 -14.13
CA GLU A 154 -12.70 1.23 -15.40
C GLU A 154 -11.44 0.34 -15.32
N VAL A 155 -10.65 0.47 -14.25
CA VAL A 155 -9.48 -0.41 -14.01
C VAL A 155 -9.90 -1.89 -14.03
N ARG A 156 -10.97 -2.25 -13.31
CA ARG A 156 -11.47 -3.62 -13.28
C ARG A 156 -11.88 -4.11 -14.67
N SER A 157 -12.61 -3.27 -15.42
CA SER A 157 -13.10 -3.62 -16.76
C SER A 157 -11.95 -3.88 -17.72
N VAL A 158 -10.97 -2.97 -17.77
CA VAL A 158 -9.81 -3.08 -18.66
C VAL A 158 -8.96 -4.30 -18.32
N LEU A 159 -8.77 -4.62 -17.04
CA LEU A 159 -8.04 -5.83 -16.62
C LEU A 159 -8.83 -7.11 -16.93
N ALA A 160 -10.15 -7.11 -16.73
CA ALA A 160 -11.00 -8.26 -17.03
C ALA A 160 -11.00 -8.60 -18.54
N GLU A 161 -10.91 -7.61 -19.43
CA GLU A 161 -10.73 -7.86 -20.87
C GLU A 161 -9.44 -8.62 -21.21
N GLN A 162 -8.42 -8.50 -20.35
CA GLN A 162 -7.16 -9.25 -20.49
C GLN A 162 -7.17 -10.56 -19.68
N GLY A 163 -8.30 -10.92 -19.08
CA GLY A 163 -8.42 -12.09 -18.21
C GLY A 163 -7.65 -11.95 -16.90
N ILE A 164 -7.41 -10.73 -16.42
CA ILE A 164 -6.68 -10.44 -15.18
C ILE A 164 -7.68 -10.11 -14.07
N ASP A 165 -7.71 -10.93 -13.03
CA ASP A 165 -8.47 -10.65 -11.81
C ASP A 165 -7.79 -9.60 -10.93
N VAL A 166 -8.59 -8.76 -10.29
CA VAL A 166 -8.11 -7.66 -9.46
C VAL A 166 -8.96 -7.50 -8.20
N PHE A 167 -8.30 -7.17 -7.10
CA PHE A 167 -8.86 -7.04 -5.76
C PHE A 167 -8.79 -5.58 -5.31
N VAL A 168 -9.80 -5.08 -4.60
CA VAL A 168 -9.89 -3.65 -4.23
C VAL A 168 -9.86 -3.45 -2.72
N LYS A 169 -9.25 -2.35 -2.30
CA LYS A 169 -9.27 -1.88 -0.92
C LYS A 169 -9.33 -0.36 -0.85
N THR A 170 -9.91 0.16 0.23
CA THR A 170 -9.74 1.57 0.58
C THR A 170 -8.28 1.80 0.98
N SER A 171 -7.74 2.99 0.68
CA SER A 171 -6.43 3.34 1.22
C SER A 171 -6.49 3.58 2.74
N GLY A 172 -7.67 3.86 3.30
CA GLY A 172 -7.83 4.44 4.65
C GLY A 172 -7.45 5.94 4.70
N ASN A 173 -7.22 6.57 3.54
CA ASN A 173 -7.01 8.01 3.39
C ASN A 173 -7.99 8.57 2.35
N ARG A 174 -7.54 8.98 1.17
CA ARG A 174 -8.40 9.57 0.13
C ARG A 174 -8.61 8.66 -1.08
N GLY A 175 -7.61 7.83 -1.42
CA GLY A 175 -7.62 7.00 -2.63
C GLY A 175 -8.13 5.56 -2.43
N LEU A 176 -8.18 4.83 -3.53
CA LEU A 176 -8.43 3.38 -3.59
C LEU A 176 -7.18 2.69 -4.12
N HIS A 177 -6.84 1.52 -3.59
CA HIS A 177 -5.79 0.69 -4.15
C HIS A 177 -6.38 -0.59 -4.71
N LEU A 178 -5.89 -1.02 -5.87
CA LEU A 178 -6.26 -2.27 -6.51
C LEU A 178 -5.05 -3.17 -6.69
N TYR A 179 -5.16 -4.43 -6.29
CA TYR A 179 -4.06 -5.39 -6.26
C TYR A 179 -4.36 -6.53 -7.20
N VAL A 180 -3.36 -6.91 -7.99
CA VAL A 180 -3.37 -8.13 -8.79
C VAL A 180 -2.29 -9.04 -8.23
N ARG A 181 -2.66 -10.26 -7.80
CA ARG A 181 -1.70 -11.30 -7.42
C ARG A 181 -0.99 -11.79 -8.68
N LEU A 182 0.33 -11.77 -8.69
CA LEU A 182 1.12 -12.15 -9.85
C LEU A 182 1.76 -13.53 -9.68
N GLU A 183 1.92 -14.24 -10.80
CA GLU A 183 2.91 -15.32 -10.87
C GLU A 183 4.30 -14.77 -10.51
N ALA A 184 5.12 -15.55 -9.78
CA ALA A 184 6.45 -15.14 -9.34
C ALA A 184 7.48 -15.19 -10.48
N ARG A 185 7.27 -14.38 -11.53
CA ARG A 185 8.05 -14.37 -12.78
C ARG A 185 8.73 -13.04 -13.08
N TRP A 186 8.16 -11.93 -12.59
CA TRP A 186 8.57 -10.58 -12.99
C TRP A 186 9.22 -9.82 -11.85
N ASP A 187 10.22 -9.03 -12.20
CA ASP A 187 10.83 -8.09 -11.27
C ASP A 187 10.01 -6.79 -11.14
N SER A 188 10.38 -5.92 -10.20
CA SER A 188 9.67 -4.64 -10.01
C SER A 188 9.77 -3.70 -11.22
N PHE A 189 10.78 -3.84 -12.08
CA PHE A 189 10.90 -3.00 -13.28
C PHE A 189 9.85 -3.41 -14.33
N GLU A 190 9.68 -4.72 -14.55
CA GLU A 190 8.65 -5.26 -15.44
C GLU A 190 7.24 -4.97 -14.91
N VAL A 191 7.00 -5.16 -13.61
CA VAL A 191 5.70 -4.83 -13.00
C VAL A 191 5.39 -3.34 -13.14
N ARG A 192 6.38 -2.45 -13.02
CA ARG A 192 6.18 -1.02 -13.30
C ARG A 192 5.87 -0.75 -14.77
N GLN A 193 6.54 -1.40 -15.71
CA GLN A 193 6.26 -1.25 -17.15
C GLN A 193 4.81 -1.63 -17.47
N ALA A 194 4.32 -2.74 -16.92
CA ALA A 194 2.92 -3.13 -17.00
C ALA A 194 1.98 -2.06 -16.41
N ALA A 195 2.32 -1.50 -15.24
CA ALA A 195 1.54 -0.42 -14.62
C ALA A 195 1.50 0.86 -15.48
N VAL A 196 2.61 1.23 -16.13
CA VAL A 196 2.68 2.37 -17.06
C VAL A 196 1.76 2.15 -18.26
N ALA A 197 1.83 0.97 -18.89
CA ALA A 197 0.99 0.66 -20.04
C ALA A 197 -0.50 0.64 -19.68
N LEU A 198 -0.85 0.07 -18.51
CA LEU A 198 -2.21 0.10 -17.99
C LEU A 198 -2.69 1.55 -17.76
N ALA A 199 -1.89 2.39 -17.09
CA ALA A 199 -2.24 3.78 -16.84
C ALA A 199 -2.51 4.56 -18.14
N ARG A 200 -1.71 4.33 -19.18
CA ARG A 200 -1.90 4.95 -20.50
C ARG A 200 -3.14 4.44 -21.20
N GLU A 201 -3.41 3.14 -21.15
CA GLU A 201 -4.63 2.57 -21.75
C GLU A 201 -5.89 3.13 -21.08
N LEU A 202 -5.88 3.24 -19.76
CA LEU A 202 -6.94 3.88 -18.99
C LEU A 202 -7.15 5.34 -19.37
N GLU A 203 -6.06 6.12 -19.50
CA GLU A 203 -6.15 7.53 -19.94
C GLU A 203 -6.65 7.64 -21.39
N ARG A 204 -6.29 6.74 -22.31
CA ARG A 204 -6.81 6.75 -23.69
C ARG A 204 -8.32 6.50 -23.73
N ARG A 205 -8.82 5.57 -22.90
CA ARG A 205 -10.24 5.19 -22.87
C ARG A 205 -11.10 6.21 -22.14
N ARG A 206 -10.58 6.76 -21.03
CA ARG A 206 -11.28 7.69 -20.14
C ARG A 206 -10.45 8.96 -19.88
N PRO A 207 -10.11 9.73 -20.93
CA PRO A 207 -9.26 10.92 -20.79
C PRO A 207 -9.91 12.03 -19.95
N ASP A 208 -11.24 11.97 -19.76
CA ASP A 208 -12.05 12.83 -18.91
C ASP A 208 -11.91 12.52 -17.42
N LEU A 209 -11.53 11.29 -17.06
CA LEU A 209 -11.56 10.79 -15.68
C LEU A 209 -10.19 10.36 -15.16
N LEU A 210 -9.37 9.73 -16.00
CA LEU A 210 -8.10 9.10 -15.64
C LEU A 210 -6.93 9.79 -16.32
N THR A 211 -5.78 9.83 -15.65
CA THR A 211 -4.55 10.38 -16.23
C THR A 211 -3.30 9.60 -15.83
N ALA A 212 -2.38 9.46 -16.78
CA ALA A 212 -1.02 8.96 -16.56
C ALA A 212 0.02 10.11 -16.45
N ALA A 213 -0.44 11.36 -16.36
CA ALA A 213 0.45 12.52 -16.25
C ALA A 213 1.20 12.55 -14.92
N TRP A 214 2.53 12.44 -14.98
CA TRP A 214 3.35 12.38 -13.77
C TRP A 214 3.35 13.71 -13.00
N TRP A 215 3.35 14.84 -13.70
CA TRP A 215 3.36 16.18 -13.11
C TRP A 215 1.98 16.56 -12.59
N LYS A 216 1.91 17.15 -11.40
CA LYS A 216 0.61 17.44 -10.74
C LYS A 216 -0.19 18.48 -11.51
N GLU A 217 0.49 19.46 -12.09
CA GLU A 217 -0.07 20.54 -12.88
C GLU A 217 -0.76 20.06 -14.17
N GLU A 218 -0.38 18.89 -14.70
CA GLU A 218 -0.94 18.32 -15.93
C GLU A 218 -2.17 17.44 -15.68
N ARG A 219 -2.44 17.09 -14.41
CA ARG A 219 -3.51 16.15 -14.05
C ARG A 219 -4.90 16.76 -14.19
N GLY A 220 -5.04 18.06 -13.94
CA GLY A 220 -6.34 18.72 -13.83
C GLY A 220 -7.21 18.05 -12.75
N GLU A 221 -8.49 17.82 -13.06
CA GLU A 221 -9.47 17.19 -12.16
C GLU A 221 -9.59 15.66 -12.39
N ARG A 222 -8.53 15.03 -12.92
CA ARG A 222 -8.54 13.60 -13.26
C ARG A 222 -7.82 12.78 -12.20
N VAL A 223 -8.34 11.59 -11.92
CA VAL A 223 -7.74 10.60 -11.02
C VAL A 223 -6.42 10.13 -11.62
N PHE A 224 -5.34 10.29 -10.86
CA PHE A 224 -4.01 9.85 -11.28
C PHE A 224 -3.83 8.38 -10.98
N VAL A 225 -3.39 7.62 -11.99
CA VAL A 225 -2.96 6.23 -11.81
C VAL A 225 -1.47 6.22 -11.50
N ASP A 226 -1.09 6.11 -10.22
CA ASP A 226 0.32 6.20 -9.80
C ASP A 226 1.10 4.92 -10.11
N PHE A 227 1.48 4.76 -11.38
CA PHE A 227 2.31 3.65 -11.85
C PHE A 227 3.65 3.54 -11.12
N ASN A 228 4.18 4.64 -10.56
CA ASN A 228 5.45 4.64 -9.86
C ASN A 228 5.38 3.98 -8.48
N GLN A 229 4.20 3.59 -7.97
CA GLN A 229 4.10 2.74 -6.78
C GLN A 229 4.67 1.33 -6.98
N ASN A 230 4.85 0.91 -8.23
CA ASN A 230 5.47 -0.38 -8.58
C ASN A 230 6.97 -0.27 -8.84
N ALA A 231 7.57 0.93 -8.77
CA ALA A 231 9.00 1.09 -8.95
C ALA A 231 9.78 0.29 -7.85
N PRO A 232 10.99 -0.19 -8.14
CA PRO A 232 11.79 -0.95 -7.19
C PRO A 232 11.95 -0.20 -5.86
N HIS A 233 11.78 -0.90 -4.75
CA HIS A 233 11.81 -0.36 -3.39
C HIS A 233 10.72 0.65 -3.01
N LYS A 234 9.66 0.78 -3.80
CA LYS A 234 8.44 1.45 -3.34
C LYS A 234 7.62 0.53 -2.45
N THR A 235 6.91 1.14 -1.52
CA THR A 235 6.08 0.46 -0.54
C THR A 235 4.73 1.14 -0.49
N VAL A 236 3.67 0.34 -0.44
CA VAL A 236 2.28 0.82 -0.34
C VAL A 236 1.77 0.47 1.06
N PHE A 237 0.86 1.28 1.59
CA PHE A 237 0.27 1.00 2.91
C PHE A 237 -0.48 -0.35 2.89
N GLY A 238 -0.18 -1.20 3.86
CA GLY A 238 -0.65 -2.59 3.92
C GLY A 238 -2.16 -2.73 3.96
N ALA A 239 -2.68 -3.79 3.35
CA ALA A 239 -4.07 -4.20 3.54
C ALA A 239 -4.30 -4.60 5.01
N TRP A 240 -5.50 -4.34 5.52
CA TRP A 240 -5.91 -4.55 6.91
C TRP A 240 -5.13 -3.74 7.96
N CYS A 241 -4.10 -2.98 7.59
CA CYS A 241 -3.38 -2.14 8.54
C CYS A 241 -4.18 -0.89 8.91
N VAL A 242 -4.21 -0.55 10.19
CA VAL A 242 -4.80 0.69 10.70
C VAL A 242 -3.92 1.87 10.31
N ARG A 243 -4.50 2.90 9.69
CA ARG A 243 -3.80 4.12 9.31
C ARG A 243 -3.45 4.93 10.57
N PRO A 244 -2.31 5.64 10.56
CA PRO A 244 -1.98 6.60 11.62
C PRO A 244 -2.82 7.90 11.47
N ARG A 245 -4.15 7.76 11.49
CA ARG A 245 -5.12 8.85 11.48
C ARG A 245 -5.87 8.82 12.79
N VAL A 246 -6.23 9.99 13.32
CA VAL A 246 -6.85 10.11 14.64
C VAL A 246 -8.15 9.31 14.82
N GLY A 247 -8.85 8.99 13.72
CA GLY A 247 -10.06 8.18 13.71
C GLY A 247 -9.86 6.67 13.62
N GLY A 248 -8.62 6.18 13.53
CA GLY A 248 -8.35 4.74 13.49
C GLY A 248 -8.85 4.03 12.23
N GLN A 249 -8.94 4.74 11.09
CA GLN A 249 -9.37 4.17 9.83
C GLN A 249 -8.42 3.07 9.34
N VAL A 250 -8.96 2.05 8.68
CA VAL A 250 -8.24 0.90 8.16
C VAL A 250 -8.06 1.05 6.65
N SER A 251 -6.90 0.63 6.15
CA SER A 251 -6.69 0.34 4.73
C SER A 251 -7.40 -0.98 4.41
N CYS A 252 -8.70 -0.90 4.14
CA CYS A 252 -9.63 -2.03 4.27
C CYS A 252 -9.96 -2.65 2.90
N PRO A 253 -9.58 -3.91 2.65
CA PRO A 253 -10.16 -4.73 1.59
C PRO A 253 -11.68 -4.79 1.65
N PHE A 254 -12.33 -4.85 0.49
CA PHE A 254 -13.78 -5.00 0.36
C PHE A 254 -14.13 -5.71 -0.95
N ARG A 255 -15.35 -6.24 -1.06
CA ARG A 255 -15.83 -6.91 -2.27
C ARG A 255 -16.29 -5.91 -3.32
N TRP A 256 -16.21 -6.29 -4.59
CA TRP A 256 -16.55 -5.39 -5.68
C TRP A 256 -18.02 -4.91 -5.71
N ASP A 257 -18.95 -5.70 -5.18
CA ASP A 257 -20.36 -5.34 -5.06
C ASP A 257 -20.60 -4.26 -3.99
N GLU A 258 -19.67 -4.05 -3.07
CA GLU A 258 -19.73 -2.98 -2.06
C GLU A 258 -19.24 -1.62 -2.59
N LEU A 259 -18.67 -1.55 -3.80
CA LEU A 259 -17.99 -0.36 -4.31
C LEU A 259 -18.86 0.91 -4.28
N ASP A 260 -20.16 0.79 -4.55
CA ASP A 260 -21.08 1.95 -4.58
C ASP A 260 -21.51 2.42 -3.19
N THR A 261 -21.39 1.56 -2.19
CA THR A 261 -21.89 1.81 -0.82
C THR A 261 -20.77 1.99 0.19
N ILE A 262 -19.52 1.64 -0.16
CA ILE A 262 -18.38 1.70 0.76
C ILE A 262 -18.13 3.12 1.26
N ASP A 263 -18.06 3.30 2.58
CA ASP A 263 -17.64 4.55 3.22
C ASP A 263 -16.28 4.36 3.91
N PRO A 264 -15.17 4.81 3.30
CA PRO A 264 -13.84 4.66 3.87
C PRO A 264 -13.66 5.28 5.26
N GLU A 265 -14.41 6.32 5.62
CA GLU A 265 -14.27 6.97 6.93
C GLU A 265 -14.90 6.15 8.07
N SER A 266 -15.87 5.28 7.74
CA SER A 266 -16.53 4.36 8.68
C SER A 266 -15.75 3.08 8.97
N LEU A 267 -14.77 2.74 8.12
CA LEU A 267 -13.98 1.50 8.24
C LEU A 267 -12.86 1.71 9.26
N THR A 268 -13.18 1.63 10.55
CA THR A 268 -12.27 1.85 11.67
C THR A 268 -11.91 0.55 12.38
N LEU A 269 -10.85 0.57 13.20
CA LEU A 269 -10.34 -0.61 13.90
C LEU A 269 -11.34 -1.28 14.85
N ASP A 270 -12.38 -0.56 15.29
CA ASP A 270 -13.47 -1.07 16.13
C ASP A 270 -14.66 -1.62 15.32
N VAL A 271 -14.77 -1.28 14.03
CA VAL A 271 -15.86 -1.71 13.14
C VAL A 271 -15.45 -2.91 12.28
N VAL A 272 -14.24 -2.87 11.72
CA VAL A 272 -13.76 -3.87 10.76
C VAL A 272 -13.77 -5.31 11.28
N PRO A 273 -13.41 -5.62 12.56
CA PRO A 273 -13.44 -6.98 13.06
C PRO A 273 -14.81 -7.67 12.93
N ALA A 274 -15.89 -6.98 13.30
CA ALA A 274 -17.24 -7.52 13.21
C ALA A 274 -17.68 -7.75 11.75
N LYS A 275 -17.24 -6.88 10.83
CA LYS A 275 -17.47 -7.06 9.40
C LYS A 275 -16.77 -8.32 8.86
N VAL A 276 -15.51 -8.53 9.22
CA VAL A 276 -14.73 -9.71 8.81
C VAL A 276 -15.33 -10.99 9.41
N GLU A 277 -15.76 -10.96 10.67
CA GLU A 277 -16.43 -12.11 11.30
C GLU A 277 -17.74 -12.48 10.59
N ALA A 278 -18.55 -11.48 10.23
CA ALA A 278 -19.85 -11.70 9.58
C ALA A 278 -19.73 -12.12 8.12
N GLU A 279 -18.76 -11.57 7.39
CA GLU A 279 -18.71 -11.67 5.92
C GLU A 279 -17.49 -12.43 5.39
N GLY A 280 -16.52 -12.77 6.24
CA GLY A 280 -15.25 -13.37 5.85
C GLY A 280 -14.29 -12.39 5.14
N ASP A 281 -13.14 -12.91 4.72
CA ASP A 281 -12.13 -12.13 4.00
C ASP A 281 -12.55 -11.90 2.53
N PRO A 282 -12.77 -10.65 2.08
CA PRO A 282 -13.08 -10.34 0.68
C PRO A 282 -11.95 -10.69 -0.29
N TRP A 283 -10.72 -10.89 0.20
CA TRP A 283 -9.55 -11.27 -0.59
C TRP A 283 -9.13 -12.74 -0.38
N ALA A 284 -9.97 -13.58 0.24
CA ALA A 284 -9.64 -14.97 0.57
C ALA A 284 -9.08 -15.77 -0.63
N THR A 285 -9.56 -15.50 -1.85
CA THR A 285 -9.18 -16.22 -3.07
C THR A 285 -8.05 -15.55 -3.85
N MET A 286 -7.44 -14.47 -3.32
CA MET A 286 -6.42 -13.71 -4.05
C MET A 286 -5.20 -14.54 -4.40
N ASP A 287 -4.85 -15.51 -3.56
CA ASP A 287 -3.68 -16.38 -3.76
C ASP A 287 -4.00 -17.67 -4.56
N ASP A 288 -5.28 -17.95 -4.87
CA ASP A 288 -5.71 -19.20 -5.52
C ASP A 288 -5.30 -19.29 -7.00
N ALA A 289 -5.27 -18.15 -7.69
CA ALA A 289 -4.95 -18.06 -9.11
C ALA A 289 -4.07 -16.83 -9.38
N PRO A 290 -2.74 -16.95 -9.21
CA PRO A 290 -1.82 -15.90 -9.61
C PRO A 290 -1.91 -15.58 -11.10
N GLN A 291 -1.91 -14.29 -11.43
CA GLN A 291 -2.22 -13.77 -12.76
C GLN A 291 -0.95 -13.49 -13.56
N SER A 292 -1.07 -13.56 -14.89
CA SER A 292 -0.02 -13.13 -15.80
C SER A 292 -0.20 -11.67 -16.24
N ILE A 293 0.89 -10.88 -16.20
CA ILE A 293 0.90 -9.49 -16.72
C ILE A 293 1.47 -9.38 -18.13
N GLU A 294 1.73 -10.50 -18.80
CA GLU A 294 2.26 -10.51 -20.18
C GLU A 294 1.41 -9.67 -21.16
N PRO A 295 0.06 -9.66 -21.10
CA PRO A 295 -0.74 -8.77 -21.95
C PRO A 295 -0.42 -7.28 -21.75
N LEU A 296 -0.17 -6.86 -20.51
CA LEU A 296 0.18 -5.47 -20.19
C LEU A 296 1.60 -5.13 -20.64
N LEU A 297 2.53 -6.08 -20.52
CA LEU A 297 3.89 -5.93 -21.07
C LEU A 297 3.88 -5.85 -22.60
N ALA A 298 2.98 -6.58 -23.27
CA ALA A 298 2.79 -6.46 -24.71
C ALA A 298 2.29 -5.05 -25.11
N TRP A 299 1.39 -4.44 -24.32
CA TRP A 299 1.01 -3.04 -24.51
C TRP A 299 2.17 -2.08 -24.30
N TYR A 300 3.02 -2.33 -23.30
CA TYR A 300 4.22 -1.51 -23.09
C TYR A 300 5.18 -1.57 -24.28
N ARG A 301 5.43 -2.77 -24.83
CA ARG A 301 6.25 -2.94 -26.05
C ARG A 301 5.64 -2.24 -27.25
N ARG A 302 4.33 -2.39 -27.48
CA ARG A 302 3.61 -1.67 -28.53
C ARG A 302 3.79 -0.16 -28.39
N ASP A 303 3.59 0.38 -27.19
CA ASP A 303 3.78 1.81 -26.93
C ASP A 303 5.21 2.26 -27.28
N LEU A 304 6.25 1.46 -26.95
CA LEU A 304 7.62 1.76 -27.34
C LEU A 304 7.83 1.73 -28.87
N ASP A 305 7.27 0.73 -29.56
CA ASP A 305 7.34 0.60 -31.02
C ASP A 305 6.63 1.76 -31.74
N ASP A 306 5.55 2.27 -31.14
CA ASP A 306 4.82 3.47 -31.59
C ASP A 306 5.54 4.80 -31.24
N GLY A 307 6.74 4.73 -30.66
CA GLY A 307 7.58 5.88 -30.32
C GLY A 307 7.27 6.53 -28.97
N LEU A 308 6.40 5.94 -28.16
CA LEU A 308 6.08 6.41 -26.81
C LEU A 308 7.05 5.77 -25.80
N GLY A 309 8.10 6.51 -25.43
CA GLY A 309 9.12 6.08 -24.46
C GLY A 309 8.58 5.74 -23.06
N ASP A 310 9.48 5.39 -22.13
CA ASP A 310 9.10 5.09 -20.74
C ASP A 310 8.50 6.33 -20.05
N ALA A 311 7.67 6.12 -19.04
CA ALA A 311 7.15 7.20 -18.22
C ALA A 311 8.24 7.72 -17.25
N PRO A 312 8.16 9.00 -16.82
CA PRO A 312 9.10 9.59 -15.89
C PRO A 312 9.26 8.77 -14.59
N TRP A 313 10.51 8.60 -14.17
CA TRP A 313 10.83 7.97 -12.89
C TRP A 313 10.95 9.03 -11.78
N PRO A 314 10.70 8.66 -10.51
CA PRO A 314 10.93 9.58 -9.41
C PRO A 314 12.40 10.05 -9.38
N PRO A 315 12.70 11.30 -8.99
CA PRO A 315 14.05 11.87 -9.14
C PRO A 315 15.18 11.11 -8.45
N VAL A 316 14.85 10.29 -7.45
CA VAL A 316 15.81 9.48 -6.68
C VAL A 316 16.30 8.23 -7.40
N TYR A 317 15.70 7.86 -8.54
CA TYR A 317 16.13 6.72 -9.36
C TYR A 317 17.18 7.17 -10.40
N PRO A 318 18.11 6.29 -10.80
CA PRO A 318 18.96 6.56 -11.96
C PRO A 318 18.11 6.79 -13.21
N LYS A 319 18.68 7.45 -14.23
CA LYS A 319 18.00 7.61 -15.52
C LYS A 319 17.82 6.24 -16.17
N MET A 320 16.60 5.92 -16.59
CA MET A 320 16.27 4.62 -17.13
C MET A 320 16.33 4.61 -18.67
N PRO A 321 16.54 3.43 -19.30
CA PRO A 321 16.45 3.29 -20.75
C PRO A 321 15.11 3.79 -21.27
N HIS A 322 15.11 4.49 -22.40
CA HIS A 322 13.92 5.06 -23.03
C HIS A 322 13.14 6.08 -22.17
N GLU A 323 13.66 6.48 -21.01
CA GLU A 323 13.10 7.58 -20.21
C GLU A 323 13.36 8.92 -20.93
N PRO A 324 12.32 9.76 -21.14
CA PRO A 324 12.50 11.09 -21.70
C PRO A 324 13.47 11.92 -20.84
N PRO A 325 14.08 12.98 -21.39
CA PRO A 325 14.85 13.92 -20.59
C PRO A 325 14.01 14.39 -19.40
N ARG A 326 14.56 14.29 -18.19
CA ARG A 326 13.93 14.82 -16.99
C ARG A 326 13.93 16.34 -17.10
N VAL A 327 12.82 16.90 -17.54
CA VAL A 327 12.59 18.34 -17.48
C VAL A 327 12.39 18.67 -16.00
N ALA A 328 13.12 19.65 -15.47
CA ALA A 328 12.82 20.14 -14.13
C ALA A 328 11.36 20.62 -14.10
N PRO A 329 10.59 20.37 -13.02
CA PRO A 329 9.24 20.89 -12.91
C PRO A 329 9.29 22.39 -13.19
N SER A 330 8.41 22.87 -14.07
CA SER A 330 8.34 24.29 -14.35
C SER A 330 8.10 25.00 -13.00
N ARG A 331 8.95 25.97 -12.66
CA ARG A 331 8.72 26.84 -11.50
C ARG A 331 7.50 27.71 -11.84
N ALA A 332 6.30 27.14 -11.73
CA ALA A 332 5.11 27.95 -11.61
C ALA A 332 5.34 28.82 -10.36
N ARG A 333 5.44 30.13 -10.58
CA ARG A 333 5.57 31.14 -9.52
C ARG A 333 4.55 30.80 -8.44
N GLN A 334 5.02 30.69 -7.19
CA GLN A 334 4.16 31.04 -6.07
C GLN A 334 3.70 32.46 -6.37
N THR A 335 2.46 32.61 -6.81
CA THR A 335 1.73 33.85 -6.59
C THR A 335 1.53 33.88 -5.09
N ASP A 336 2.34 34.70 -4.43
CA ASP A 336 2.01 35.23 -3.13
C ASP A 336 0.61 35.85 -3.26
N ASP A 337 -0.40 35.23 -2.66
CA ASP A 337 -1.69 35.85 -2.41
C ASP A 337 -1.99 35.68 -0.92
N GLU A 338 -2.37 36.81 -0.34
CA GLU A 338 -2.54 37.20 1.07
C GLU A 338 -3.46 36.32 1.92
#